data_AF-A0AAV7GMY3-F1
#
_entry.id   AF-A0AAV7GMY3-F1
#
_cell.length_a   1.000
_cell.length_b   1.000
_cell.length_c   1.000
_cell.angle_alpha   90.00
_cell.angle_beta   90.00
_cell.angle_gamma   90.00
#
_symmetry.space_group_name_H-M   'P 1'
#
loop_
_entity.id
_entity.type
_entity.pdbx_description
1 polymer ?
#
loop_
_entity_poly.entity_id
_entity_poly.type
_entity_poly.pdbx_seq_one_letter_code
_entity_poly.pdbx_strand_id
1 'polypeptide(L)'
;MTKRINETFGRPGYEYVVLIDSSLQFYEKIAYYVIAECCLITAVRDGMNLIPYKYIISRQSNERLNELLQLDASEPKKSMLVVSEFISCLPSLSRAIHVNPWDIDSVVESMDTTLALSYNEKQLCYEKHHHYVSTHDVCYWANSFLQDLERTCQDHGRRCWGIGFGLGFWVIALDSNFRKCFDERIDSAYRRTKHRAILLDFDGAMMPQAFINKTPTPEAISILNSMYNSARTQTTWYF
;
A
#
# COMPACT_ATOMS: atom_id res chain seq x y z
N MET A 1 29.56 5.66 -4.27
CA MET A 1 29.15 5.05 -5.56
C MET A 1 29.26 6.05 -6.71
N THR A 2 28.60 7.22 -6.63
CA THR A 2 28.61 8.28 -7.64
C THR A 2 30.01 8.71 -8.09
N LYS A 3 30.90 8.95 -7.12
CA LYS A 3 32.31 9.29 -7.37
C LYS A 3 33.03 8.28 -8.28
N ARG A 4 32.87 6.98 -8.00
CA ARG A 4 33.45 5.90 -8.82
C ARG A 4 32.95 5.95 -10.27
N ILE A 5 31.67 6.24 -10.49
CA ILE A 5 31.09 6.30 -11.84
C ILE A 5 31.67 7.50 -12.60
N ASN A 6 31.71 8.68 -11.98
CA ASN A 6 32.27 9.87 -12.60
C ASN A 6 33.79 9.76 -12.83
N GLU A 7 34.53 9.06 -11.98
CA GLU A 7 35.96 8.79 -12.20
C GLU A 7 36.19 7.85 -13.39
N THR A 8 35.33 6.85 -13.58
CA THR A 8 35.47 5.87 -14.68
C THR A 8 35.00 6.43 -16.03
N PHE A 9 33.90 7.18 -16.05
CA PHE A 9 33.24 7.61 -17.30
C PHE A 9 33.29 9.13 -17.54
N GLY A 10 33.57 9.92 -16.51
CA GLY A 10 33.58 11.38 -16.56
C GLY A 10 34.63 11.97 -17.50
N ARG A 11 34.41 13.22 -17.89
CA ARG A 11 35.35 14.02 -18.69
C ARG A 11 35.67 15.30 -17.93
N PRO A 12 36.82 15.94 -18.19
CA PRO A 12 37.14 17.23 -17.58
C PRO A 12 36.01 18.24 -17.83
N GLY A 13 35.41 18.75 -16.75
CA GLY A 13 34.28 19.70 -16.81
C GLY A 13 32.90 19.09 -17.05
N TYR A 14 32.75 17.75 -17.08
CA TYR A 14 31.47 17.08 -17.25
C TYR A 14 31.30 15.86 -16.33
N GLU A 15 30.31 15.93 -15.45
CA GLU A 15 29.91 14.84 -14.55
C GLU A 15 28.69 14.11 -15.12
N TYR A 16 28.75 12.78 -15.21
CA TYR A 16 27.65 11.96 -15.74
C TYR A 16 26.55 11.75 -14.70
N VAL A 17 26.93 11.66 -13.42
CA VAL A 17 25.98 11.49 -12.32
C VAL A 17 26.20 12.59 -11.29
N VAL A 18 25.22 13.47 -11.15
CA VAL A 18 25.21 14.53 -10.13
C VAL A 18 24.36 14.05 -8.96
N LEU A 19 24.99 13.90 -7.78
CA LEU A 19 24.27 13.57 -6.54
C LEU A 19 23.98 14.86 -5.77
N ILE A 20 22.70 15.16 -5.56
CA ILE A 20 22.25 16.26 -4.73
C ILE A 20 21.89 15.69 -3.35
N ASP A 21 22.85 15.70 -2.44
CA ASP A 21 22.68 15.24 -1.05
C ASP A 21 22.38 16.42 -0.11
N SER A 22 21.36 17.19 -0.47
CA SER A 22 20.89 18.32 0.32
C SER A 22 19.38 18.50 0.15
N SER A 23 18.74 19.19 1.10
CA SER A 23 17.32 19.48 1.00
C SER A 23 17.09 20.52 -0.09
N LEU A 24 16.49 20.10 -1.20
CA LEU A 24 16.01 21.00 -2.24
C LEU A 24 14.67 21.65 -1.84
N GLN A 25 14.56 22.94 -2.13
CA GLN A 25 13.31 23.68 -2.06
C GLN A 25 12.32 23.14 -3.10
N PHE A 26 11.04 23.42 -2.87
CA PHE A 26 9.97 22.91 -3.73
C PHE A 26 10.12 23.34 -5.20
N TYR A 27 10.42 24.62 -5.44
CA TYR A 27 10.58 25.15 -6.79
C TYR A 27 11.80 24.58 -7.52
N GLU A 28 12.88 24.24 -6.81
CA GLU A 28 14.07 23.60 -7.38
C GLU A 28 13.73 22.20 -7.88
N LYS A 29 12.98 21.42 -7.09
CA LYS A 29 12.51 20.09 -7.50
C LYS A 29 11.64 20.15 -8.75
N ILE A 30 10.73 21.13 -8.82
CA ILE A 30 9.92 21.36 -10.02
C ILE A 30 10.81 21.68 -11.22
N ALA A 31 11.81 22.55 -11.06
CA ALA A 31 12.72 22.89 -12.15
C ALA A 31 13.41 21.65 -12.72
N TYR A 32 13.88 20.73 -11.87
CA TYR A 32 14.42 19.44 -12.32
C TYR A 32 13.39 18.59 -13.07
N TYR A 33 12.16 18.50 -12.58
CA TYR A 33 11.10 17.75 -13.26
C TYR A 33 10.72 18.36 -14.62
N VAL A 34 10.70 19.68 -14.71
CA VAL A 34 10.39 20.42 -15.95
C VAL A 34 11.43 20.12 -17.03
N ILE A 35 12.71 19.98 -16.69
CA ILE A 35 13.76 19.73 -17.70
C ILE A 35 14.04 18.24 -17.93
N ALA A 36 13.66 17.36 -17.01
CA ALA A 36 13.95 15.93 -17.09
C ALA A 36 13.21 15.24 -18.24
N GLU A 37 13.96 14.50 -19.07
CA GLU A 37 13.39 13.72 -20.18
C GLU A 37 12.75 12.41 -19.73
N CYS A 38 13.24 11.84 -18.63
CA CYS A 38 12.75 10.62 -18.02
C CYS A 38 12.85 10.74 -16.49
N CYS A 39 11.85 10.20 -15.79
CA CYS A 39 11.91 10.01 -14.35
C CYS A 39 12.00 8.51 -14.03
N LEU A 40 13.12 8.12 -13.43
CA LEU A 40 13.43 6.75 -13.01
C LEU A 40 13.20 6.58 -11.52
N ILE A 41 12.37 5.60 -11.13
CA ILE A 41 12.01 5.32 -9.74
C ILE A 41 12.19 3.83 -9.48
N THR A 42 13.31 3.46 -8.87
CA THR A 42 13.69 2.07 -8.57
C THR A 42 13.50 1.71 -7.10
N ALA A 43 12.43 2.21 -6.47
CA ALA A 43 12.15 1.94 -5.06
C ALA A 43 11.79 0.47 -4.84
N VAL A 44 12.42 -0.18 -3.88
CA VAL A 44 12.20 -1.61 -3.57
C VAL A 44 10.89 -1.85 -2.81
N ARG A 45 10.42 -0.85 -2.07
CA ARG A 45 9.16 -0.89 -1.34
C ARG A 45 8.66 0.53 -1.14
N ASP A 46 7.55 0.87 -1.77
CA ASP A 46 6.91 2.18 -1.59
C ASP A 46 5.38 2.05 -1.62
N GLY A 47 4.75 2.49 -0.54
CA GLY A 47 3.31 2.41 -0.37
C GLY A 47 2.53 3.39 -1.25
N MET A 48 3.03 4.61 -1.47
CA MET A 48 2.43 5.57 -2.40
C MET A 48 3.46 6.62 -2.79
N ASN A 49 4.11 6.39 -3.92
CA ASN A 49 5.10 7.32 -4.43
C ASN A 49 4.42 8.47 -5.17
N LEU A 50 4.56 9.70 -4.66
CA LEU A 50 3.99 10.90 -5.30
C LEU A 50 4.91 11.53 -6.36
N ILE A 51 6.14 11.06 -6.52
CA ILE A 51 7.12 11.60 -7.48
C ILE A 51 6.61 11.48 -8.92
N PRO A 52 6.08 10.33 -9.40
CA PRO A 52 5.56 10.22 -10.75
C PRO A 52 4.48 11.27 -11.05
N TYR A 53 3.54 11.44 -10.12
CA TYR A 53 2.43 12.39 -10.23
C TYR A 53 2.93 13.83 -10.31
N LYS A 54 3.87 14.20 -9.41
CA LYS A 54 4.50 15.53 -9.41
C LYS A 54 5.31 15.77 -10.69
N TYR A 55 6.01 14.77 -11.19
CA TYR A 55 6.74 14.84 -12.45
C TYR A 55 5.78 15.11 -13.61
N ILE A 56 4.75 14.29 -13.79
CA ILE A 56 3.75 14.44 -14.88
C ILE A 56 3.12 15.83 -14.86
N ILE A 57 2.70 16.32 -13.69
CA ILE A 57 2.11 17.65 -13.56
C ILE A 57 3.14 18.76 -13.81
N SER A 58 4.38 18.60 -13.36
CA SER A 58 5.44 19.58 -13.64
C SER A 58 5.81 19.63 -15.12
N ARG A 59 5.52 18.57 -15.88
CA ARG A 59 5.69 18.55 -17.35
C ARG A 59 4.57 19.31 -18.07
N GLN A 60 3.50 19.72 -17.38
CA GLN A 60 2.68 20.81 -17.89
C GLN A 60 3.56 22.06 -17.98
N SER A 61 3.82 22.48 -19.21
CA SER A 61 4.45 23.77 -19.43
C SER A 61 3.42 24.88 -19.35
N ASN A 62 3.81 26.02 -18.80
CA ASN A 62 3.05 27.26 -18.91
C ASN A 62 3.74 28.20 -19.91
N GLU A 63 3.04 29.24 -20.37
CA GLU A 63 3.54 30.18 -21.39
C GLU A 63 4.93 30.74 -21.03
N ARG A 64 5.12 31.12 -19.76
CA ARG A 64 6.37 31.68 -19.26
C ARG A 64 7.53 30.67 -19.28
N LEU A 65 7.25 29.40 -19.00
CA LEU A 65 8.23 28.32 -19.09
C LEU A 65 8.55 27.98 -20.55
N ASN A 66 7.56 28.02 -21.44
CA ASN A 66 7.79 27.84 -22.88
C ASN A 66 8.72 28.93 -23.41
N GLU A 67 8.50 30.19 -23.05
CA GLU A 67 9.38 31.31 -23.43
C GLU A 67 10.81 31.13 -22.90
N LEU A 68 10.97 30.80 -21.61
CA LEU A 68 12.29 30.61 -20.98
C LEU A 68 13.06 29.43 -21.59
N LEU A 69 12.37 28.36 -21.92
CA LEU A 69 12.96 27.15 -22.51
C LEU A 69 13.01 27.21 -24.04
N GLN A 70 12.57 28.31 -24.65
CA GLN A 70 12.47 28.50 -26.10
C GLN A 70 11.70 27.37 -26.80
N LEU A 71 10.68 26.83 -26.12
CA LEU A 71 9.79 25.81 -26.63
C LEU A 71 8.64 26.48 -27.36
N ASP A 72 8.31 26.00 -28.56
CA ASP A 72 7.09 26.42 -29.24
C ASP A 72 5.88 26.05 -28.37
N ALA A 73 4.95 26.99 -28.18
CA ALA A 73 3.69 26.73 -27.49
C ALA A 73 2.89 25.62 -28.19
N SER A 74 3.12 25.42 -29.49
CA SER A 74 2.53 24.34 -30.28
C SER A 74 3.23 22.98 -30.11
N GLU A 75 4.41 22.90 -29.45
CA GLU A 75 5.06 21.61 -29.22
C GLU A 75 4.27 20.79 -28.18
N PRO A 76 3.84 19.57 -28.53
CA PRO A 76 3.15 18.72 -27.57
C PRO A 76 4.07 18.28 -26.44
N LYS A 77 3.46 18.06 -25.29
CA LYS A 77 4.16 17.74 -24.06
C LYS A 77 4.54 16.26 -24.04
N LYS A 78 5.68 15.98 -23.43
CA LYS A 78 6.27 14.65 -23.32
C LYS A 78 6.61 14.33 -21.87
N SER A 79 6.39 13.11 -21.45
CA SER A 79 6.82 12.59 -20.14
C SER A 79 7.08 11.11 -20.25
N MET A 80 8.21 10.67 -19.71
CA MET A 80 8.55 9.26 -19.65
C MET A 80 8.85 8.83 -18.22
N LEU A 81 8.30 7.67 -17.87
CA LEU A 81 8.38 7.10 -16.53
C LEU A 81 8.91 5.68 -16.63
N VAL A 82 9.99 5.42 -15.90
CA VAL A 82 10.48 4.06 -15.62
C VAL A 82 10.30 3.85 -14.13
N VAL A 83 9.41 2.95 -13.75
CA VAL A 83 8.98 2.80 -12.36
C VAL A 83 9.06 1.36 -11.90
N SER A 84 9.43 1.17 -10.64
CA SER A 84 9.52 -0.15 -10.07
C SER A 84 8.15 -0.83 -10.01
N GLU A 85 8.09 -2.14 -10.25
CA GLU A 85 6.89 -2.96 -10.03
C GLU A 85 6.42 -2.99 -8.56
N PHE A 86 7.28 -2.60 -7.62
CA PHE A 86 7.00 -2.61 -6.18
C PHE A 86 6.43 -1.28 -5.65
N ILE A 87 6.12 -0.33 -6.54
CA ILE A 87 5.42 0.90 -6.15
C ILE A 87 3.93 0.80 -6.48
N SER A 88 3.09 1.33 -5.58
CA SER A 88 1.63 1.20 -5.68
C SER A 88 0.97 1.99 -6.82
N CYS A 89 1.70 2.83 -7.56
CA CYS A 89 1.13 3.61 -8.67
C CYS A 89 0.96 2.81 -9.97
N LEU A 90 1.26 1.50 -9.96
CA LEU A 90 1.21 0.61 -11.13
C LEU A 90 -0.11 0.66 -11.92
N PRO A 91 -1.29 0.52 -11.27
CA PRO A 91 -2.56 0.48 -12.01
C PRO A 91 -2.92 1.83 -12.64
N SER A 92 -2.48 2.91 -12.00
CA SER A 92 -2.79 4.30 -12.32
C SER A 92 -2.02 4.84 -13.53
N LEU A 93 -0.78 4.37 -13.74
CA LEU A 93 0.14 4.90 -14.73
C LEU A 93 0.48 3.84 -15.79
N SER A 94 -0.56 3.25 -16.40
CA SER A 94 -0.48 2.07 -17.29
C SER A 94 0.49 2.14 -18.48
N ARG A 95 0.92 3.35 -18.88
CA ARG A 95 1.93 3.56 -19.93
C ARG A 95 3.36 3.80 -19.41
N ALA A 96 3.57 3.70 -18.10
CA ALA A 96 4.91 3.71 -17.55
C ALA A 96 5.60 2.38 -17.86
N ILE A 97 6.92 2.42 -18.02
CA ILE A 97 7.71 1.20 -18.18
C ILE A 97 7.98 0.66 -16.78
N HIS A 98 7.50 -0.55 -16.53
CA HIS A 98 7.62 -1.19 -15.23
C HIS A 98 8.86 -2.09 -15.19
N VAL A 99 9.66 -1.93 -14.13
CA VAL A 99 10.93 -2.65 -13.97
C VAL A 99 11.02 -3.32 -12.61
N ASN A 100 11.69 -4.47 -12.56
CA ASN A 100 12.16 -5.02 -11.31
C ASN A 100 13.49 -4.32 -10.94
N PRO A 101 13.59 -3.56 -9.83
CA PRO A 101 14.81 -2.86 -9.45
C PRO A 101 15.99 -3.80 -9.14
N TRP A 102 15.73 -5.08 -8.93
CA TRP A 102 16.76 -6.11 -8.74
C TRP A 102 17.33 -6.64 -10.07
N ASP A 103 16.63 -6.42 -11.17
CA ASP A 103 17.06 -6.77 -12.52
C ASP A 103 17.71 -5.53 -13.18
N ILE A 104 19.03 -5.44 -13.04
CA ILE A 104 19.79 -4.29 -13.52
C ILE A 104 19.72 -4.20 -15.05
N ASP A 105 19.73 -5.34 -15.76
CA ASP A 105 19.70 -5.37 -17.22
C ASP A 105 18.35 -4.84 -17.74
N SER A 106 17.25 -5.25 -17.10
CA SER A 106 15.91 -4.72 -17.41
C SER A 106 15.80 -3.21 -17.16
N VAL A 107 16.40 -2.70 -16.07
CA VAL A 107 16.43 -1.25 -15.80
C VAL A 107 17.20 -0.50 -16.89
N VAL A 108 18.38 -1.01 -17.28
CA VAL A 108 19.22 -0.39 -18.31
C VAL A 108 18.50 -0.39 -19.67
N GLU A 109 17.92 -1.52 -20.07
CA GLU A 109 17.15 -1.65 -21.32
C GLU A 109 15.95 -0.70 -21.33
N SER A 110 15.27 -0.56 -20.20
CA SER A 110 14.13 0.35 -20.06
C SER A 110 14.54 1.82 -20.15
N MET A 111 15.70 2.19 -19.60
CA MET A 111 16.26 3.54 -19.76
C MET A 111 16.59 3.83 -21.23
N ASP A 112 17.24 2.89 -21.93
CA ASP A 112 17.60 3.04 -23.34
C ASP A 112 16.35 3.14 -24.23
N THR A 113 15.40 2.22 -24.04
CA THR A 113 14.10 2.21 -24.73
C THR A 113 13.39 3.54 -24.54
N THR A 114 13.35 4.05 -23.31
CA THR A 114 12.71 5.34 -23.00
C THR A 114 13.30 6.50 -23.80
N LEU A 115 14.61 6.54 -23.93
CA LEU A 115 15.30 7.59 -24.69
C LEU A 115 15.07 7.41 -26.20
N ALA A 116 15.04 6.17 -26.69
CA ALA A 116 14.86 5.82 -28.10
C ALA A 116 13.42 5.97 -28.63
N LEU A 117 12.40 5.99 -27.76
CA LEU A 117 10.99 6.15 -28.17
C LEU A 117 10.76 7.38 -29.05
N SER A 118 9.87 7.23 -30.02
CA SER A 118 9.50 8.33 -30.92
C SER A 118 8.76 9.43 -30.17
N TYR A 119 8.80 10.64 -30.73
CA TYR A 119 8.12 11.79 -30.14
C TYR A 119 6.62 11.56 -29.92
N ASN A 120 5.95 10.96 -30.90
CA ASN A 120 4.52 10.65 -30.84
C ASN A 120 4.18 9.67 -29.71
N GLU A 121 5.05 8.68 -29.46
CA GLU A 121 4.86 7.73 -28.36
C GLU A 121 5.02 8.41 -26.99
N LYS A 122 6.04 9.27 -26.86
CA LYS A 122 6.28 10.05 -25.64
C LYS A 122 5.11 11.01 -25.34
N GLN A 123 4.53 11.61 -26.37
CA GLN A 123 3.32 12.42 -26.26
C GLN A 123 2.12 11.60 -25.79
N LEU A 124 1.87 10.45 -26.41
CA LEU A 124 0.74 9.59 -26.05
C LEU A 124 0.84 9.06 -24.61
N CYS A 125 2.07 8.74 -24.17
CA CYS A 125 2.34 8.42 -22.77
C CYS A 125 1.96 9.58 -21.85
N TYR A 126 2.44 10.79 -22.16
CA TYR A 126 2.10 11.99 -21.41
C TYR A 126 0.59 12.24 -21.34
N GLU A 127 -0.13 12.20 -22.46
CA GLU A 127 -1.56 12.50 -22.49
C GLU A 127 -2.36 11.55 -21.60
N LYS A 128 -2.03 10.25 -21.62
CA LYS A 128 -2.68 9.24 -20.77
C LYS A 128 -2.37 9.45 -19.30
N HIS A 129 -1.10 9.67 -18.98
CA HIS A 129 -0.67 9.93 -17.61
C HIS A 129 -1.28 11.22 -17.06
N HIS A 130 -1.20 12.31 -17.81
CA HIS A 130 -1.73 13.61 -17.44
C HIS A 130 -3.25 13.57 -17.24
N HIS A 131 -3.99 12.89 -18.13
CA HIS A 131 -5.43 12.72 -17.98
C HIS A 131 -5.79 12.00 -16.69
N TYR A 132 -5.07 10.92 -16.36
CA TYR A 132 -5.28 10.20 -15.11
C TYR A 132 -5.01 11.09 -13.90
N VAL A 133 -3.84 11.72 -13.83
CA VAL A 133 -3.44 12.54 -12.67
C VAL A 133 -4.35 13.76 -12.49
N SER A 134 -4.87 14.33 -13.59
CA SER A 134 -5.79 15.48 -13.53
C SER A 134 -7.20 15.13 -13.06
N THR A 135 -7.61 13.87 -13.18
CA THR A 135 -8.96 13.40 -12.82
C THR A 135 -9.02 12.69 -11.48
N HIS A 136 -7.89 12.15 -11.01
CA HIS A 136 -7.76 11.39 -9.78
C HIS A 136 -6.95 12.17 -8.73
N ASP A 137 -7.50 13.31 -8.31
CA ASP A 137 -6.90 14.14 -7.27
C ASP A 137 -7.17 13.61 -5.85
N VAL A 138 -6.65 14.32 -4.85
CA VAL A 138 -6.84 13.97 -3.44
C VAL A 138 -8.33 13.99 -3.02
N CYS A 139 -9.13 14.86 -3.62
CA CYS A 139 -10.56 14.96 -3.34
C CYS A 139 -11.30 13.75 -3.89
N TYR A 140 -10.96 13.32 -5.12
CA TYR A 140 -11.47 12.09 -5.72
C TYR A 140 -11.14 10.88 -4.84
N TRP A 141 -9.88 10.74 -4.42
CA TRP A 141 -9.46 9.66 -3.54
C TRP A 141 -10.25 9.65 -2.22
N ALA A 142 -10.37 10.80 -1.56
CA ALA A 142 -11.09 10.91 -0.28
C ALA A 142 -12.58 10.55 -0.43
N ASN A 143 -13.21 11.03 -1.50
CA ASN A 143 -14.62 10.73 -1.78
C ASN A 143 -14.82 9.24 -2.13
N SER A 144 -13.95 8.64 -2.94
CA SER A 144 -14.01 7.22 -3.26
C SER A 144 -13.86 6.37 -2.01
N PHE A 145 -12.90 6.72 -1.15
CA PHE A 145 -12.69 6.02 0.11
C PHE A 145 -13.93 6.09 1.02
N LEU A 146 -14.53 7.27 1.17
CA LEU A 146 -15.73 7.44 1.98
C LEU A 146 -16.93 6.69 1.41
N GLN A 147 -17.10 6.66 0.08
CA GLN A 147 -18.16 5.89 -0.57
C GLN A 147 -17.98 4.39 -0.37
N ASP A 148 -16.75 3.88 -0.50
CA ASP A 148 -16.48 2.46 -0.28
C ASP A 148 -16.67 2.07 1.19
N LEU A 149 -16.31 2.97 2.12
CA LEU A 149 -16.60 2.82 3.54
C LEU A 149 -18.12 2.78 3.80
N GLU A 150 -18.88 3.69 3.19
CA GLU A 150 -20.33 3.74 3.31
C GLU A 150 -20.98 2.47 2.77
N ARG A 151 -20.61 2.02 1.56
CA ARG A 151 -21.09 0.76 0.97
C ARG A 151 -20.79 -0.43 1.86
N THR A 152 -19.56 -0.50 2.37
CA THR A 152 -19.16 -1.56 3.30
C THR A 152 -20.02 -1.52 4.57
N CYS A 153 -20.41 -0.34 5.06
CA CYS A 153 -21.31 -0.23 6.20
C CYS A 153 -22.78 -0.56 5.86
N GLN A 154 -23.24 -0.31 4.62
CA GLN A 154 -24.61 -0.56 4.18
C GLN A 154 -24.94 -2.06 4.06
N ASP A 155 -24.00 -2.88 3.57
CA ASP A 155 -24.20 -4.34 3.40
C ASP A 155 -24.16 -5.13 4.71
N HIS A 156 -23.91 -4.46 5.82
CA HIS A 156 -23.82 -5.09 7.12
C HIS A 156 -24.97 -4.61 8.01
N GLY A 157 -26.02 -5.45 8.08
CA GLY A 157 -26.85 -5.54 9.29
C GLY A 157 -26.05 -6.00 10.53
N ARG A 158 -24.72 -5.88 10.52
CA ARG A 158 -23.86 -6.31 11.60
C ARG A 158 -23.97 -5.30 12.74
N ARG A 159 -24.25 -5.81 13.93
CA ARG A 159 -24.18 -5.01 15.14
C ARG A 159 -22.73 -5.00 15.60
N CYS A 160 -22.21 -3.80 15.83
CA CYS A 160 -20.91 -3.62 16.47
C CYS A 160 -21.07 -3.86 17.96
N TRP A 161 -20.25 -4.76 18.50
CA TRP A 161 -20.15 -5.02 19.94
C TRP A 161 -18.80 -4.54 20.44
N GLY A 162 -18.83 -3.70 21.48
CA GLY A 162 -17.65 -3.42 22.28
C GLY A 162 -17.40 -4.58 23.24
N ILE A 163 -16.22 -5.18 23.19
CA ILE A 163 -15.78 -6.24 24.10
C ILE A 163 -14.50 -5.78 24.80
N GLY A 164 -14.44 -6.01 26.12
CA GLY A 164 -13.32 -5.60 26.96
C GLY A 164 -13.51 -4.25 27.65
N PHE A 165 -12.52 -3.83 28.43
CA PHE A 165 -12.48 -2.57 29.16
C PHE A 165 -11.10 -1.93 29.04
N GLY A 166 -11.03 -0.59 29.03
CA GLY A 166 -9.76 0.16 29.00
C GLY A 166 -8.95 -0.08 27.72
N LEU A 167 -7.64 -0.30 27.86
CA LEU A 167 -6.70 -0.53 26.74
C LEU A 167 -6.91 -1.89 26.03
N GLY A 168 -7.75 -2.77 26.57
CA GLY A 168 -8.14 -4.03 25.96
C GLY A 168 -9.53 -3.99 25.31
N PHE A 169 -10.02 -2.80 24.95
CA PHE A 169 -11.30 -2.63 24.27
C PHE A 169 -11.17 -2.88 22.76
N TRP A 170 -12.01 -3.77 22.22
CA TRP A 170 -12.08 -4.07 20.80
C TRP A 170 -13.51 -4.00 20.30
N VAL A 171 -13.69 -3.54 19.06
CA VAL A 171 -14.97 -3.52 18.38
C VAL A 171 -15.03 -4.68 17.41
N ILE A 172 -16.05 -5.53 17.53
CA ILE A 172 -16.29 -6.64 16.62
C ILE A 172 -17.64 -6.44 15.93
N ALA A 173 -17.64 -6.52 14.60
CA ALA A 173 -18.85 -6.50 13.79
C ALA A 173 -19.38 -7.93 13.58
N LEU A 174 -20.52 -8.24 14.18
CA LEU A 174 -21.17 -9.56 14.11
C LEU A 174 -22.52 -9.46 13.43
N ASP A 175 -22.95 -10.51 12.74
CA ASP A 175 -24.25 -10.60 12.04
C ASP A 175 -25.43 -10.11 12.91
N SER A 176 -26.47 -9.53 12.29
CA SER A 176 -27.68 -9.07 12.98
C SER A 176 -28.37 -10.18 13.77
N ASN A 177 -28.26 -11.43 13.30
CA ASN A 177 -28.81 -12.61 13.96
C ASN A 177 -27.90 -13.19 15.03
N PHE A 178 -26.70 -12.64 15.22
CA PHE A 178 -25.80 -13.08 16.28
C PHE A 178 -26.46 -12.85 17.64
N ARG A 179 -26.68 -13.95 18.36
CA ARG A 179 -27.17 -13.92 19.74
C ARG A 179 -26.02 -14.22 20.67
N LYS A 180 -25.58 -13.20 21.42
CA LYS A 180 -24.64 -13.40 22.52
C LYS A 180 -25.24 -14.43 23.48
N CYS A 181 -24.51 -15.51 23.74
CA CYS A 181 -24.94 -16.51 24.71
C CYS A 181 -24.67 -15.93 26.11
N PHE A 182 -25.75 -15.66 26.85
CA PHE A 182 -25.70 -15.26 28.25
C PHE A 182 -25.52 -16.48 29.16
N ASP A 183 -24.87 -16.28 30.30
CA ASP A 183 -24.47 -17.35 31.23
C ASP A 183 -25.62 -18.27 31.65
N GLU A 184 -26.82 -17.74 31.90
CA GLU A 184 -27.95 -18.54 32.38
C GLU A 184 -28.43 -19.59 31.36
N ARG A 185 -28.39 -19.26 30.06
CA ARG A 185 -28.80 -20.19 28.99
C ARG A 185 -27.73 -21.24 28.76
N ILE A 186 -26.45 -20.86 28.87
CA ILE A 186 -25.33 -21.79 28.77
C ILE A 186 -25.37 -22.76 29.94
N ASP A 187 -25.51 -22.30 31.18
CA ASP A 187 -25.51 -23.18 32.37
C ASP A 187 -26.68 -24.19 32.32
N SER A 188 -27.88 -23.72 31.97
CA SER A 188 -29.04 -24.61 31.80
C SER A 188 -28.84 -25.63 30.68
N ALA A 189 -28.35 -25.21 29.52
CA ALA A 189 -28.07 -26.12 28.40
C ALA A 189 -26.92 -27.10 28.74
N TYR A 190 -25.89 -26.62 29.42
CA TYR A 190 -24.76 -27.41 29.89
C TYR A 190 -25.23 -28.49 30.84
N ARG A 191 -26.01 -28.16 31.87
CA ARG A 191 -26.51 -29.13 32.87
C ARG A 191 -27.42 -30.21 32.25
N ARG A 192 -28.23 -29.85 31.25
CA ARG A 192 -29.22 -30.74 30.63
C ARG A 192 -28.64 -31.68 29.57
N THR A 193 -27.53 -31.32 28.94
CA THR A 193 -26.93 -32.10 27.84
C THR A 193 -26.08 -33.26 28.37
N LYS A 194 -26.26 -34.45 27.77
CA LYS A 194 -25.51 -35.67 28.10
C LYS A 194 -24.20 -35.80 27.34
N HIS A 195 -24.14 -35.26 26.12
CA HIS A 195 -22.96 -35.21 25.27
C HIS A 195 -22.71 -33.76 24.88
N ARG A 196 -21.46 -33.31 24.97
CA ARG A 196 -21.08 -31.92 24.81
C ARG A 196 -19.83 -31.84 23.94
N ALA A 197 -19.87 -31.02 22.91
CA ALA A 197 -18.72 -30.57 22.16
C ALA A 197 -18.41 -29.12 22.59
N ILE A 198 -17.18 -28.87 23.03
CA ILE A 198 -16.71 -27.54 23.44
C ILE A 198 -15.61 -27.14 22.47
N LEU A 199 -15.83 -26.04 21.76
CA LEU A 199 -14.86 -25.47 20.83
C LEU A 199 -14.16 -24.32 21.55
N LEU A 200 -12.84 -24.40 21.66
CA LEU A 200 -12.02 -23.39 22.34
C LEU A 200 -11.02 -22.83 21.35
N ASP A 201 -11.04 -21.52 21.17
CA ASP A 201 -10.00 -20.81 20.42
C ASP A 201 -8.78 -20.60 21.32
N PHE A 202 -7.65 -21.18 20.94
CA PHE A 202 -6.42 -21.07 21.70
C PHE A 202 -5.84 -19.64 21.65
N ASP A 203 -5.89 -18.99 20.48
CA ASP A 203 -5.27 -17.68 20.21
C ASP A 203 -6.25 -16.51 20.41
N GLY A 204 -6.96 -16.51 21.54
CA GLY A 204 -7.78 -15.38 21.96
C GLY A 204 -8.78 -15.65 23.08
N ALA A 205 -9.26 -16.89 23.22
CA ALA A 205 -10.15 -17.26 24.33
C ALA A 205 -9.40 -17.79 25.56
N MET A 206 -8.29 -18.52 25.36
CA MET A 206 -7.46 -19.03 26.45
C MET A 206 -6.20 -18.21 26.69
N MET A 207 -5.58 -17.63 25.65
CA MET A 207 -4.38 -16.81 25.76
C MET A 207 -4.63 -15.34 25.39
N PRO A 208 -4.03 -14.35 26.09
CA PRO A 208 -4.09 -12.96 25.67
C PRO A 208 -3.35 -12.76 24.33
N GLN A 209 -3.98 -12.10 23.36
CA GLN A 209 -3.51 -11.95 21.96
C GLN A 209 -2.15 -11.23 21.77
N ALA A 210 -1.51 -10.75 22.84
CA ALA A 210 -0.30 -9.91 22.78
C ALA A 210 1.01 -10.61 23.16
N PHE A 211 1.02 -11.90 23.47
CA PHE A 211 2.25 -12.61 23.88
C PHE A 211 2.91 -13.36 22.72
N ILE A 212 4.23 -13.14 22.56
CA ILE A 212 5.09 -13.88 21.61
C ILE A 212 5.18 -15.36 22.00
N ASN A 213 5.11 -15.65 23.30
CA ASN A 213 5.13 -17.01 23.83
C ASN A 213 3.71 -17.59 23.87
N LYS A 214 3.43 -18.56 23.01
CA LYS A 214 2.16 -19.27 22.90
C LYS A 214 2.06 -20.51 23.81
N THR A 215 2.95 -20.63 24.81
CA THR A 215 2.89 -21.78 25.74
C THR A 215 1.63 -21.64 26.61
N PRO A 216 0.81 -22.70 26.78
CA PRO A 216 -0.40 -22.63 27.60
C PRO A 216 -0.06 -22.28 29.05
N THR A 217 -0.82 -21.38 29.67
CA THR A 217 -0.63 -21.06 31.09
C THR A 217 -1.05 -22.23 31.99
N PRO A 218 -0.46 -22.36 33.19
CA PRO A 218 -0.87 -23.38 34.17
C PRO A 218 -2.37 -23.32 34.50
N GLU A 219 -2.95 -22.11 34.54
CA GLU A 219 -4.39 -21.92 34.75
C GLU A 219 -5.22 -22.52 33.61
N ALA A 220 -4.84 -22.26 32.35
CA ALA A 220 -5.53 -22.81 31.19
C ALA A 220 -5.48 -24.35 31.19
N ILE A 221 -4.31 -24.93 31.52
CA ILE A 221 -4.14 -26.38 31.64
C ILE A 221 -5.03 -26.95 32.76
N SER A 222 -5.09 -26.29 33.91
CA SER A 222 -5.94 -26.71 35.03
C SER A 222 -7.42 -26.72 34.66
N ILE A 223 -7.89 -25.68 33.97
CA ILE A 223 -9.26 -25.56 33.49
C ILE A 223 -9.58 -26.68 32.49
N LEU A 224 -8.70 -26.93 31.50
CA LEU A 224 -8.87 -28.02 30.54
C LEU A 224 -8.92 -29.39 31.21
N ASN A 225 -8.05 -29.65 32.19
CA ASN A 225 -8.03 -30.90 32.94
C ASN A 225 -9.32 -31.09 33.75
N SER A 226 -9.87 -30.02 34.35
CA SER A 226 -11.17 -30.09 35.04
C SER A 226 -12.32 -30.43 34.10
N MET A 227 -12.29 -29.93 32.85
CA MET A 227 -13.30 -30.23 31.84
C MET A 227 -13.16 -31.65 31.29
N TYR A 228 -11.94 -32.14 31.12
CA TYR A 228 -11.64 -33.50 30.67
C TYR A 228 -12.09 -34.56 31.70
N ASN A 229 -11.86 -34.29 32.99
CA ASN A 229 -12.23 -35.22 34.07
C ASN A 229 -13.74 -35.23 34.39
N SER A 230 -14.53 -34.34 33.78
CA SER A 230 -15.98 -34.40 33.84
C SER A 230 -16.48 -35.50 32.90
N ALA A 231 -17.03 -36.59 33.48
CA ALA A 231 -17.51 -37.81 32.81
C ALA A 231 -18.63 -37.65 31.74
N ARG A 232 -18.91 -36.43 31.28
CA ARG A 232 -20.00 -36.06 30.35
C ARG A 232 -19.53 -35.27 29.12
N THR A 233 -18.22 -35.04 28.98
CA THR A 233 -17.68 -34.19 27.90
C THR A 233 -16.87 -35.04 26.93
N GLN A 234 -17.17 -34.94 25.62
CA GLN A 234 -16.37 -35.54 24.57
C GLN A 234 -15.65 -34.39 23.85
N THR A 235 -14.38 -34.21 24.16
CA THR A 235 -13.60 -33.07 23.64
C THR A 235 -12.97 -33.45 22.31
N THR A 236 -13.39 -32.79 21.23
CA THR A 236 -12.77 -32.91 19.91
C THR A 236 -12.05 -31.61 19.58
N TRP A 237 -10.73 -31.70 19.35
CA TRP A 237 -9.89 -30.57 19.01
C TRP A 237 -9.91 -30.33 17.51
N TYR A 238 -10.20 -29.10 17.09
CA TYR A 238 -10.02 -28.64 15.73
C TYR A 238 -8.87 -27.62 15.76
N PHE A 239 -7.81 -27.89 15.00
CA PHE A 239 -6.68 -26.97 14.79
C PHE A 239 -7.03 -25.93 13.73
#